data_AF-A0A1X1Y7V3-F1
#
_entry.id   AF-A0A1X1Y7V3-F1
#
_cell.length_a   1.000
_cell.length_b   1.000
_cell.length_c   1.000
_cell.angle_alpha   90.00
_cell.angle_beta   90.00
_cell.angle_gamma   90.00
#
_symmetry.space_group_name_H-M   'P 1'
#
loop_
_entity.id
_entity.type
_entity.pdbx_description
1 polymer ?
#
loop_
_entity_poly.entity_id
_entity_poly.type
_entity_poly.pdbx_seq_one_letter_code
_entity_poly.pdbx_strand_id
1 'polypeptide(L)'
;MMMSDKDRVEAIQQGLRVTHALVAEMNAIEPKAVAESANHEIEATFDRDGFLQDLVIAPTALADHTHIELEDMITDVLLDGHAQLNEAIMTAMTRYWGPESSWHELPALADDY
;
A
#
# COMPACT_ATOMS: atom_id res chain seq x y z
N MET A 1 38.07 9.13 13.28
CA MET A 1 38.87 7.96 12.83
C MET A 1 38.19 7.47 11.56
N MET A 2 38.89 7.45 10.44
CA MET A 2 38.31 7.04 9.15
C MET A 2 38.03 5.52 9.23
N MET A 3 36.81 5.11 8.87
CA MET A 3 36.42 3.70 8.85
C MET A 3 37.31 2.92 7.86
N SER A 4 37.74 1.71 8.21
CA SER A 4 38.56 0.92 7.28
C SER A 4 37.73 0.42 6.10
N ASP A 5 38.36 0.14 4.96
CA ASP A 5 37.66 -0.37 3.78
C ASP A 5 36.89 -1.68 4.08
N LYS A 6 37.44 -2.51 4.98
CA LYS A 6 36.79 -3.74 5.42
C LYS A 6 35.52 -3.44 6.23
N ASP A 7 35.62 -2.54 7.19
CA ASP A 7 34.47 -2.14 8.02
C ASP A 7 33.38 -1.48 7.17
N ARG A 8 33.78 -0.73 6.14
CA ARG A 8 32.87 -0.14 5.15
C ARG A 8 32.12 -1.20 4.34
N VAL A 9 32.82 -2.23 3.86
CA VAL A 9 32.19 -3.34 3.12
C VAL A 9 31.21 -4.12 4.02
N GLU A 10 31.59 -4.39 5.26
CA GLU A 10 30.72 -5.09 6.23
C GLU A 10 29.46 -4.27 6.55
N ALA A 11 29.59 -2.95 6.72
CA ALA A 11 28.45 -2.06 6.93
C ALA A 11 27.49 -2.07 5.72
N ILE A 12 28.01 -1.99 4.49
CA ILE A 12 27.19 -2.05 3.26
C ILE A 12 26.47 -3.39 3.15
N GLN A 13 27.15 -4.51 3.41
CA GLN A 13 26.54 -5.84 3.38
C GLN A 13 25.46 -6.02 4.45
N GLN A 14 25.65 -5.43 5.63
CA GLN A 14 24.61 -5.39 6.67
C GLN A 14 23.40 -4.57 6.21
N GLY A 15 23.64 -3.39 5.62
CA GLY A 15 22.58 -2.54 5.07
C GLY A 15 21.74 -3.29 4.03
N LEU A 16 22.38 -3.92 3.04
CA LEU A 16 21.69 -4.70 2.00
C LEU A 16 20.82 -5.84 2.57
N ARG A 17 21.31 -6.55 3.60
CA ARG A 17 20.54 -7.62 4.24
C ARG A 17 19.28 -7.07 4.92
N VAL A 18 19.40 -5.95 5.61
CA VAL A 18 18.26 -5.29 6.25
C VAL A 18 17.29 -4.76 5.20
N THR A 19 17.76 -4.14 4.11
CA THR A 19 16.88 -3.69 3.00
C THR A 19 16.07 -4.85 2.46
N HIS A 20 16.73 -5.97 2.17
CA HIS A 20 16.08 -7.12 1.57
C HIS A 20 15.03 -7.71 2.51
N ALA A 21 15.31 -7.75 3.82
CA ALA A 21 14.33 -8.19 4.82
C ALA A 21 13.11 -7.26 4.87
N LEU A 22 13.30 -5.94 4.94
CA LEU A 22 12.20 -4.97 4.98
C LEU A 22 11.37 -4.98 3.70
N VAL A 23 12.00 -5.09 2.53
CA VAL A 23 11.30 -5.23 1.24
C VAL A 23 10.50 -6.54 1.19
N ALA A 24 11.05 -7.65 1.69
CA ALA A 24 10.33 -8.92 1.73
C ALA A 24 9.13 -8.85 2.68
N GLU A 25 9.28 -8.22 3.84
CA GLU A 25 8.17 -8.00 4.79
C GLU A 25 7.09 -7.10 4.19
N MET A 26 7.45 -6.00 3.53
CA MET A 26 6.47 -5.17 2.83
C MET A 26 5.77 -5.95 1.71
N ASN A 27 6.51 -6.69 0.87
CA ASN A 27 5.93 -7.45 -0.24
C ASN A 27 5.01 -8.59 0.22
N ALA A 28 5.21 -9.09 1.44
CA ALA A 28 4.32 -10.07 2.06
C ALA A 28 3.00 -9.45 2.55
N ILE A 29 2.92 -8.12 2.66
CA ILE A 29 1.65 -7.43 2.82
C ILE A 29 0.94 -7.47 1.48
N GLU A 30 -0.24 -8.09 1.44
CA GLU A 30 -1.17 -7.99 0.33
C GLU A 30 -2.16 -6.87 0.68
N PRO A 31 -1.86 -5.58 0.39
CA PRO A 31 -2.85 -4.56 0.58
C PRO A 31 -4.02 -4.88 -0.35
N LYS A 32 -5.19 -5.04 0.25
CA LYS A 32 -6.47 -5.14 -0.46
C LYS A 32 -7.30 -3.96 0.02
N ALA A 33 -7.98 -3.33 -0.92
CA ALA A 33 -8.97 -2.32 -0.60
C ALA A 33 -10.35 -2.89 -0.89
N VAL A 34 -11.26 -2.72 0.05
CA VAL A 34 -12.68 -3.01 -0.11
C VAL A 34 -13.40 -1.71 0.14
N ALA A 35 -14.02 -1.16 -0.89
CA ALA A 35 -14.83 0.04 -0.81
C ALA A 35 -16.29 -0.30 -1.04
N GLU A 36 -17.17 0.36 -0.30
CA GLU A 36 -18.62 0.13 -0.34
C GLU A 36 -19.33 1.46 -0.51
N SER A 37 -20.45 1.43 -1.24
CA SER A 37 -21.35 2.59 -1.32
C SER A 37 -21.96 2.87 0.05
N ALA A 38 -22.38 4.11 0.28
CA ALA A 38 -22.93 4.53 1.58
C ALA A 38 -24.17 3.72 2.04
N ASN A 39 -24.85 3.07 1.10
CA ASN A 39 -26.01 2.21 1.34
C ASN A 39 -25.69 0.71 1.29
N HIS A 40 -24.42 0.31 1.17
CA HIS A 40 -23.95 -1.07 1.10
C HIS A 40 -24.54 -1.89 -0.07
N GLU A 41 -24.92 -1.22 -1.15
CA GLU A 41 -25.48 -1.88 -2.33
C GLU A 41 -24.44 -2.17 -3.40
N ILE A 42 -23.31 -1.46 -3.37
CA ILE A 42 -22.20 -1.67 -4.30
C ILE A 42 -20.93 -1.85 -3.49
N GLU A 43 -20.20 -2.92 -3.77
CA GLU A 43 -18.90 -3.23 -3.16
C GLU A 43 -17.87 -3.48 -4.26
N ALA A 44 -16.71 -2.85 -4.17
CA ALA A 44 -15.58 -3.09 -5.06
C ALA A 44 -14.38 -3.60 -4.26
N THR A 45 -13.79 -4.70 -4.74
CA THR A 45 -12.55 -5.25 -4.19
C THR A 45 -11.40 -5.01 -5.16
N PHE A 46 -10.31 -4.46 -4.65
CA PHE A 46 -9.09 -4.20 -5.40
C PHE A 46 -7.94 -5.07 -4.91
N ASP A 47 -7.11 -5.52 -5.85
CA ASP A 47 -5.82 -6.11 -5.51
C ASP A 47 -4.77 -5.04 -5.20
N ARG A 48 -3.60 -5.53 -4.79
CA ARG A 48 -2.45 -4.70 -4.42
C ARG A 48 -1.91 -3.85 -5.58
N ASP A 49 -2.16 -4.25 -6.81
CA ASP A 49 -1.67 -3.57 -8.01
C ASP A 49 -2.70 -2.53 -8.51
N GLY A 50 -3.84 -2.42 -7.81
CA GLY A 50 -4.90 -1.47 -8.12
C GLY A 50 -5.90 -1.95 -9.15
N PHE A 51 -5.86 -3.24 -9.52
CA PHE A 51 -6.86 -3.81 -10.40
C PHE A 51 -8.11 -4.20 -9.62
N LEU A 52 -9.27 -3.91 -10.22
CA LEU A 52 -10.56 -4.38 -9.74
C LEU A 52 -10.62 -5.90 -9.86
N GLN A 53 -10.74 -6.59 -8.72
CA GLN A 53 -10.93 -8.04 -8.66
C GLN A 53 -12.39 -8.44 -8.69
N ASP A 54 -13.24 -7.69 -7.98
CA ASP A 54 -14.67 -7.97 -7.88
C ASP A 54 -15.47 -6.69 -7.77
N LEU A 55 -16.69 -6.73 -8.31
CA LEU A 55 -17.70 -5.67 -8.21
C LEU A 55 -19.05 -6.34 -7.95
N VAL A 56 -19.52 -6.23 -6.71
CA VAL A 56 -20.80 -6.78 -6.29
C VAL A 56 -21.83 -5.67 -6.28
N ILE A 57 -22.96 -5.91 -6.94
CA ILE A 57 -24.12 -5.01 -6.96
C ILE A 57 -25.31 -5.77 -6.39
N ALA A 58 -25.94 -5.23 -5.34
CA ALA A 58 -27.13 -5.79 -4.75
C ALA A 58 -28.24 -5.89 -5.81
N PRO A 59 -28.97 -7.02 -5.89
CA PRO A 59 -30.03 -7.18 -6.91
C PRO A 59 -31.14 -6.13 -6.81
N THR A 60 -31.38 -5.59 -5.60
CA THR A 60 -32.38 -4.55 -5.34
C THR A 60 -31.94 -3.19 -5.88
N ALA A 61 -30.64 -2.93 -6.00
CA ALA A 61 -30.12 -1.65 -6.50
C ALA A 61 -30.62 -1.33 -7.92
N LEU A 62 -30.84 -2.35 -8.75
CA LEU A 62 -31.40 -2.19 -10.11
C LEU A 62 -32.87 -1.74 -10.12
N ALA A 63 -33.59 -1.96 -9.03
CA ALA A 63 -34.98 -1.52 -8.87
C ALA A 63 -35.06 -0.19 -8.10
N ASP A 64 -34.11 0.05 -7.19
CA ASP A 64 -34.12 1.18 -6.28
C ASP A 64 -33.47 2.44 -6.88
N HIS A 65 -32.65 2.28 -7.92
CA HIS A 65 -31.94 3.38 -8.60
C HIS A 65 -32.12 3.37 -10.11
N THR A 66 -31.98 4.54 -10.71
CA THR A 66 -31.84 4.68 -12.16
C THR A 66 -30.44 4.27 -12.62
N HIS A 67 -30.27 4.02 -13.94
CA HIS A 67 -28.96 3.68 -14.50
C HIS A 67 -27.89 4.74 -14.24
N ILE A 68 -28.27 6.03 -14.24
CA ILE A 68 -27.34 7.15 -14.00
C ILE A 68 -26.88 7.13 -12.54
N GLU A 69 -27.82 6.97 -11.61
CA GLU A 69 -27.51 6.91 -10.17
C GLU A 69 -26.60 5.71 -9.85
N LEU A 70 -26.80 4.56 -10.52
CA LEU A 70 -25.92 3.41 -10.37
C LEU A 70 -24.52 3.68 -10.96
N GLU A 71 -24.42 4.32 -12.13
CA GLU A 71 -23.12 4.69 -12.72
C GLU A 71 -22.34 5.64 -11.81
N ASP A 72 -23.02 6.62 -11.22
CA ASP A 72 -22.42 7.56 -10.26
C ASP A 72 -21.95 6.81 -9.01
N MET A 73 -22.79 5.96 -8.42
CA MET A 73 -22.44 5.16 -7.23
C MET A 73 -21.26 4.22 -7.50
N ILE A 74 -21.23 3.53 -8.64
CA ILE A 74 -20.10 2.68 -9.03
C ILE A 74 -18.84 3.53 -9.15
N THR A 75 -18.93 4.69 -9.79
CA THR A 75 -17.79 5.61 -9.97
C THR A 75 -17.22 6.04 -8.62
N ASP A 76 -18.09 6.46 -7.69
CA ASP A 76 -17.69 6.88 -6.35
C ASP A 76 -17.00 5.74 -5.59
N VAL A 77 -17.59 4.54 -5.59
CA VAL A 77 -17.00 3.34 -4.94
C VAL A 77 -15.64 2.99 -5.54
N LEU A 78 -15.48 3.10 -6.87
CA LEU A 78 -14.21 2.81 -7.52
C LEU A 78 -13.13 3.86 -7.17
N LEU A 79 -13.49 5.14 -7.10
CA LEU A 79 -12.59 6.22 -6.70
C LEU A 79 -12.16 6.06 -5.24
N ASP A 80 -13.12 5.78 -4.35
CA ASP A 80 -12.87 5.57 -2.93
C ASP A 80 -11.98 4.35 -2.69
N GLY A 81 -12.23 3.24 -3.39
CA GLY A 81 -11.39 2.05 -3.29
C GLY A 81 -9.94 2.29 -3.74
N HIS A 82 -9.76 3.08 -4.82
CA HIS A 82 -8.42 3.47 -5.26
C HIS A 82 -7.73 4.40 -4.24
N ALA A 83 -8.47 5.33 -3.63
CA ALA A 83 -7.94 6.20 -2.58
C ALA A 83 -7.50 5.40 -1.33
N GLN A 84 -8.34 4.47 -0.88
CA GLN A 84 -8.05 3.59 0.26
C GLN A 84 -6.83 2.69 -0.02
N LEU A 85 -6.71 2.15 -1.23
CA LEU A 85 -5.53 1.36 -1.61
C LEU A 85 -4.26 2.20 -1.55
N ASN A 86 -4.29 3.41 -2.11
CA ASN A 86 -3.15 4.33 -2.06
C ASN A 86 -2.77 4.68 -0.61
N GLU A 87 -3.75 4.93 0.26
CA GLU A 87 -3.50 5.18 1.68
C GLU A 87 -2.85 3.99 2.38
N ALA A 88 -3.33 2.77 2.10
CA ALA A 88 -2.76 1.54 2.65
C ALA A 88 -1.30 1.34 2.19
N ILE A 89 -1.02 1.56 0.90
CA ILE A 89 0.34 1.51 0.34
C ILE A 89 1.24 2.56 0.99
N MET A 90 0.78 3.81 1.12
CA MET A 90 1.57 4.89 1.72
C MET A 90 1.83 4.64 3.21
N THR A 91 0.88 4.05 3.92
CA THR A 91 1.04 3.66 5.32
C THR A 91 2.08 2.54 5.45
N ALA A 92 2.04 1.53 4.58
CA ALA A 92 3.05 0.48 4.53
C ALA A 92 4.44 1.09 4.23
N MET A 93 4.54 1.96 3.23
CA MET A 93 5.80 2.64 2.89
C MET A 93 6.34 3.47 4.06
N THR A 94 5.49 4.22 4.75
CA THR A 94 5.88 5.02 5.93
C THR A 94 6.37 4.14 7.07
N ARG A 95 5.75 2.98 7.30
CA ARG A 95 6.18 2.05 8.34
C ARG A 95 7.58 1.50 8.12
N TYR A 96 7.94 1.19 6.88
CA TYR A 96 9.20 0.51 6.54
C TYR A 96 10.32 1.44 6.08
N TRP A 97 10.00 2.63 5.57
CA TRP A 97 10.98 3.62 5.08
C TRP A 97 10.75 5.04 5.60
N GLY A 98 9.81 5.25 6.52
CA GLY A 98 9.62 6.55 7.16
C GLY A 98 10.70 6.85 8.22
N PRO A 99 10.67 8.06 8.80
CA PRO A 99 11.71 8.55 9.72
C PRO A 99 11.96 7.66 10.95
N GLU A 100 10.91 6.97 11.40
CA GLU A 100 10.95 6.05 12.56
C GLU A 100 11.35 4.61 12.17
N SER A 101 11.69 4.37 10.91
CA SER A 101 12.10 3.03 10.45
C SER A 101 13.53 2.72 10.88
N SER A 102 13.73 1.48 11.32
CA SER A 102 15.06 0.87 11.55
C SER A 102 16.01 0.97 10.34
N TRP A 103 15.51 1.26 9.14
CA TRP A 103 16.31 1.58 7.96
C TRP A 103 17.27 2.77 8.18
N HIS A 104 16.87 3.76 8.99
CA HIS A 104 17.69 4.92 9.31
C HIS A 104 18.83 4.63 10.30
N GLU A 105 18.77 3.52 11.04
CA GLU A 105 19.80 3.14 12.00
C GLU A 105 21.01 2.45 11.34
N LEU A 106 20.99 2.27 10.00
CA LEU A 106 22.03 1.59 9.25
C LEU A 106 23.31 2.44 9.15
N PRO A 107 24.43 2.01 9.76
CA PRO A 107 25.66 2.80 9.83
C PRO A 107 26.26 3.13 8.46
N ALA A 108 26.00 2.31 7.45
CA ALA A 108 26.48 2.51 6.08
C ALA A 108 25.88 3.73 5.37
N LEU A 109 24.79 4.30 5.90
CA LEU A 109 24.05 5.42 5.34
C LEU A 109 24.05 6.65 6.26
N ALA A 110 24.57 6.51 7.49
CA ALA A 110 24.54 7.55 8.52
C ALA A 110 25.45 8.76 8.24
N ASP A 111 26.37 8.64 7.27
CA ASP A 111 27.33 9.72 6.94
C ASP A 111 26.84 10.69 5.84
N ASP A 112 25.69 10.44 5.18
CA ASP A 112 25.22 11.28 4.06
C ASP A 112 23.68 11.47 4.06
N TYR A 113 23.08 12.04 5.12
CA TYR A 113 21.76 12.71 5.05
C TYR A 113 21.60 13.80 6.12
#